data_AF-A0A528XJJ0-F1
#
_entry.id   AF-A0A528XJJ0-F1
#
_cell.length_a   1.000
_cell.length_b   1.000
_cell.length_c   1.000
_cell.angle_alpha   90.00
_cell.angle_beta   90.00
_cell.angle_gamma   90.00
#
_symmetry.space_group_name_H-M   'P 1'
#
loop_
_entity.id
_entity.type
_entity.pdbx_description
1 polymer ?
#
loop_
_entity_poly.entity_id
_entity_poly.type
_entity_poly.pdbx_seq_one_letter_code
_entity_poly.pdbx_strand_id
1 'polypeptide(L)'
;MITFPNESAKYRAARETLLQKEIELRRAMEAVAAARRALPPGGLVAQDYVFDGLDGEGKATRVGLSDLFQPGKDSLILYQMMFPRHPQETRAVAASGETAKLARQDQPCPSC
;
A
#
# COMPACT_ATOMS: atom_id res chain seq x y z
N MET A 1 -27.17 16.83 -19.93
CA MET A 1 -27.67 15.56 -19.37
C MET A 1 -27.52 14.52 -20.46
N ILE A 2 -26.72 13.48 -20.24
CA ILE A 2 -26.43 12.45 -21.26
C ILE A 2 -27.64 11.51 -21.32
N THR A 3 -28.17 11.30 -22.51
CA THR A 3 -29.28 10.35 -22.76
C THR A 3 -28.76 9.08 -23.39
N PHE A 4 -29.16 7.92 -22.88
CA PHE A 4 -28.80 6.63 -23.46
C PHE A 4 -29.86 6.16 -24.47
N PRO A 5 -29.45 5.50 -25.57
CA PRO A 5 -30.40 4.88 -26.49
C PRO A 5 -31.34 3.92 -25.76
N ASN A 6 -32.63 3.98 -26.10
CA ASN A 6 -33.69 3.11 -25.57
C ASN A 6 -33.93 3.17 -24.04
N GLU A 7 -33.43 4.18 -23.34
CA GLU A 7 -33.68 4.31 -21.91
C GLU A 7 -35.14 4.72 -21.62
N SER A 8 -35.79 4.04 -20.68
CA SER A 8 -37.12 4.43 -20.23
C SER A 8 -37.06 5.68 -19.35
N ALA A 9 -38.16 6.43 -19.28
CA ALA A 9 -38.25 7.59 -18.38
C ALA A 9 -38.01 7.22 -16.91
N LYS A 10 -38.50 6.05 -16.46
CA LYS A 10 -38.27 5.52 -15.11
C LYS A 10 -36.79 5.23 -14.86
N TYR A 11 -36.11 4.62 -15.82
CA TYR A 11 -34.67 4.36 -15.72
C TYR A 11 -33.88 5.66 -15.63
N ARG A 12 -34.18 6.64 -16.49
CA ARG A 12 -33.54 7.96 -16.46
C ARG A 12 -33.69 8.63 -15.09
N ALA A 13 -34.90 8.69 -14.55
CA ALA A 13 -35.16 9.30 -13.24
C ALA A 13 -34.39 8.60 -12.10
N ALA A 14 -34.34 7.26 -12.10
CA ALA A 14 -33.59 6.49 -11.12
C ALA A 14 -32.08 6.74 -11.23
N ARG A 15 -31.55 6.79 -12.45
CA ARG A 15 -30.13 7.05 -12.71
C ARG A 15 -29.71 8.45 -12.25
N GLU A 16 -30.53 9.46 -12.50
CA GLU A 16 -30.23 10.82 -12.03
C GLU A 16 -30.23 10.92 -10.51
N THR A 17 -31.16 10.21 -9.86
CA THR A 17 -31.16 10.11 -8.39
C THR A 17 -29.89 9.43 -7.88
N LEU A 18 -29.42 8.37 -8.55
CA LEU A 18 -28.17 7.69 -8.21
C LEU A 18 -26.96 8.61 -8.44
N LEU A 19 -26.90 9.30 -9.59
CA LEU A 19 -25.82 10.21 -9.94
C LEU A 19 -25.63 11.31 -8.87
N GLN A 20 -26.73 11.85 -8.35
CA GLN A 20 -26.67 12.83 -7.27
C GLN A 20 -26.01 12.25 -6.02
N LYS A 21 -26.33 11.01 -5.64
CA LYS A 21 -25.69 10.31 -4.51
C LYS A 21 -24.21 10.03 -4.76
N GLU A 22 -23.84 9.66 -5.99
CA GLU A 22 -22.44 9.41 -6.37
C GLU A 22 -21.60 10.69 -6.31
N ILE A 23 -22.17 11.83 -6.71
CA ILE A 23 -21.53 13.15 -6.59
C ILE A 23 -21.30 13.50 -5.12
N GLU A 24 -22.29 13.29 -4.27
CA GLU A 24 -22.18 13.53 -2.82
C GLU A 24 -21.10 12.64 -2.20
N LEU A 25 -21.08 11.35 -2.54
CA LEU A 25 -20.06 10.42 -2.06
C LEU A 25 -18.65 10.86 -2.48
N ARG A 26 -18.47 11.26 -3.74
CA ARG A 26 -17.18 11.76 -4.24
C ARG A 26 -16.71 12.98 -3.45
N ARG A 27 -17.59 13.96 -3.23
CA ARG A 27 -17.28 15.16 -2.44
C ARG A 27 -16.88 14.82 -1.01
N ALA A 28 -17.59 13.89 -0.37
CA ALA A 28 -17.26 13.44 0.99
C ALA A 28 -15.87 12.77 1.04
N MET A 29 -15.57 11.90 0.07
CA MET A 29 -14.24 11.26 -0.03
C MET A 29 -13.13 12.28 -0.25
N GLU A 30 -13.34 13.28 -1.11
CA GLU A 30 -12.38 14.36 -1.33
C GLU A 30 -12.16 15.22 -0.08
N ALA A 31 -13.22 15.54 0.67
CA ALA A 31 -13.13 16.25 1.93
C ALA A 31 -12.32 15.47 2.98
N VAL A 32 -12.54 14.15 3.10
CA VAL A 32 -11.74 13.28 3.98
C VAL A 32 -10.28 13.25 3.54
N ALA A 33 -10.01 13.14 2.23
CA ALA A 33 -8.65 13.16 1.71
C ALA A 33 -7.94 14.49 2.00
N ALA A 34 -8.65 15.62 1.86
CA ALA A 34 -8.13 16.94 2.23
C ALA A 34 -7.83 17.03 3.73
N ALA A 35 -8.76 16.58 4.59
CA ALA A 35 -8.56 16.55 6.04
C ALA A 35 -7.36 15.69 6.44
N ARG A 36 -7.14 14.54 5.79
CA ARG A 36 -5.97 13.68 6.02
C ARG A 36 -4.65 14.37 5.67
N ARG A 37 -4.60 15.10 4.56
CA ARG A 37 -3.39 15.87 4.16
C ARG A 37 -3.13 17.07 5.06
N ALA A 38 -4.18 17.61 5.69
CA ALA A 38 -4.10 18.73 6.61
C ALA A 38 -3.74 18.31 8.05
N LEU A 39 -3.59 17.02 8.34
CA LEU A 39 -3.13 16.57 9.64
C LEU A 39 -1.74 17.17 9.94
N PRO A 40 -1.48 17.57 11.19
CA PRO A 40 -0.14 17.98 11.59
C PRO A 40 0.83 16.80 11.44
N PRO A 41 2.15 17.06 11.44
CA PRO A 41 3.16 16.01 11.48
C PRO A 41 2.83 14.96 12.55
N GLY A 42 3.00 13.69 12.19
CA GLY A 42 2.79 12.58 13.10
C GLY A 42 3.76 12.59 14.28
N GLY A 43 3.61 11.60 15.17
CA GLY A 43 4.54 11.41 16.27
C GLY A 43 5.97 11.17 15.78
N LEU A 44 6.94 11.62 16.56
CA LEU A 44 8.35 11.34 16.29
C LEU A 44 8.60 9.84 16.32
N VAL A 45 9.43 9.37 15.39
CA VAL A 45 9.94 8.00 15.41
C VAL A 45 10.86 7.86 16.62
N ALA A 46 10.55 6.95 17.54
CA ALA A 46 11.23 6.86 18.84
C ALA A 46 12.68 6.39 18.74
N GLN A 47 13.03 5.68 17.67
CA GLN A 47 14.33 5.07 17.48
C GLN A 47 14.74 5.12 16.02
N ASP A 48 16.04 5.23 15.78
CA ASP A 48 16.59 5.08 14.44
C ASP A 48 16.71 3.58 14.10
N TYR A 49 15.75 3.07 13.34
CA TYR A 49 15.70 1.64 12.99
C TYR A 49 16.86 1.26 12.09
N VAL A 50 17.44 0.08 12.29
CA VAL A 50 18.54 -0.42 11.48
C VAL A 50 18.05 -1.55 10.57
N PHE A 51 18.37 -1.43 9.29
CA PHE A 51 18.03 -2.41 8.26
C PHE A 51 19.29 -3.13 7.76
N ASP A 52 19.10 -4.35 7.25
CA ASP A 52 20.09 -5.02 6.41
C ASP A 52 19.97 -4.50 4.98
N GLY A 53 21.11 -4.16 4.36
CA GLY A 53 21.16 -3.61 3.02
C GLY A 53 22.45 -3.94 2.30
N LEU A 54 22.65 -3.32 1.14
CA LEU A 54 23.87 -3.40 0.35
C LEU A 54 24.46 -1.99 0.20
N ASP A 55 25.78 -1.86 0.29
CA ASP A 55 26.49 -0.62 -0.01
C ASP A 55 26.61 -0.36 -1.53
N GLY A 56 27.30 0.72 -1.91
CA GLY A 56 27.47 1.10 -3.32
C GLY A 56 28.22 0.06 -4.15
N GLU A 57 28.97 -0.81 -3.49
CA GLU A 57 29.75 -1.91 -4.06
C GLU A 57 28.99 -3.26 -4.00
N GLY A 58 27.76 -3.27 -3.47
CA GLY A 58 26.92 -4.45 -3.37
C GLY A 58 27.28 -5.38 -2.21
N LYS A 59 28.05 -4.92 -1.23
CA LYS A 59 28.42 -5.70 -0.04
C LYS A 59 27.38 -5.50 1.07
N ALA A 60 27.12 -6.57 1.81
CA ALA A 60 26.21 -6.55 2.95
C ALA A 60 26.63 -5.50 3.98
N THR A 61 25.69 -4.65 4.38
CA THR A 61 25.88 -3.58 5.34
C THR A 61 24.62 -3.37 6.20
N ARG A 62 24.79 -2.61 7.28
CA ARG A 62 23.71 -2.13 8.13
C ARG A 62 23.47 -0.66 7.82
N VAL A 63 22.21 -0.26 7.66
CA VAL A 63 21.83 1.13 7.35
C VAL A 63 20.76 1.63 8.32
N GLY A 64 20.96 2.79 8.93
CA GLY A 64 19.95 3.45 9.76
C GLY A 64 18.80 4.01 8.91
N LEU A 65 17.62 4.17 9.51
CA LEU A 65 16.48 4.82 8.85
C LEU A 65 16.82 6.26 8.48
N SER A 66 17.54 6.96 9.36
CA SER A 66 18.02 8.33 9.12
C SER A 66 18.99 8.42 7.93
N ASP A 67 19.84 7.41 7.74
CA ASP A 67 20.81 7.35 6.64
C ASP A 67 20.16 7.17 5.25
N LEU A 68 18.88 6.75 5.20
CA LEU A 68 18.14 6.60 3.94
C LEU A 68 17.72 7.94 3.32
N PHE A 69 17.84 9.06 4.06
CA PHE A 69 17.53 10.39 3.57
C PHE A 69 18.76 11.02 2.92
N GLN A 70 18.66 11.39 1.64
CA GLN A 70 19.73 12.16 1.00
C GLN A 70 19.78 13.59 1.56
N PRO A 71 20.96 14.24 1.57
CA PRO A 71 21.09 15.64 1.97
C PRO A 71 20.10 16.54 1.24
N GLY A 72 19.34 17.33 2.00
CA GLY A 72 18.31 18.23 1.48
C GLY A 72 16.98 17.55 1.12
N LYS A 73 16.79 16.26 1.41
CA LYS A 73 15.51 15.55 1.25
C LYS A 73 14.92 15.21 2.60
N ASP A 74 13.64 15.53 2.78
CA ASP A 74 12.84 15.28 3.98
C ASP A 74 11.84 14.13 3.80
N SER A 75 11.84 13.51 2.62
CA SER A 75 10.85 12.53 2.20
C SER A 75 11.55 11.24 1.75
N LEU A 76 11.11 10.11 2.32
CA LEU A 76 11.56 8.77 1.95
C LEU A 76 10.38 8.00 1.35
N ILE A 77 10.56 7.45 0.15
CA ILE A 77 9.58 6.56 -0.47
C ILE A 77 9.99 5.12 -0.16
N LEU A 78 9.13 4.40 0.57
CA LEU A 78 9.31 2.99 0.86
C LEU A 78 8.49 2.17 -0.15
N TYR A 79 9.19 1.31 -0.89
CA TYR A 79 8.54 0.34 -1.78
C TYR A 79 8.77 -1.06 -1.24
N GLN A 80 7.71 -1.69 -0.76
CA GLN A 80 7.74 -3.07 -0.30
C GLN A 80 7.31 -3.99 -1.44
N MET A 81 8.23 -4.82 -1.93
CA MET A 81 7.89 -5.91 -2.84
C MET A 81 7.70 -7.18 -2.05
N MET A 82 6.48 -7.70 -2.02
CA MET A 82 6.26 -9.09 -1.59
C MET A 82 6.48 -9.98 -2.80
N PHE A 83 7.59 -10.72 -2.82
CA PHE A 83 7.80 -11.74 -3.84
C PHE A 83 7.11 -13.03 -3.41
N PRO A 84 6.38 -13.73 -4.31
CA PRO A 84 5.96 -15.09 -4.04
C PRO A 84 7.21 -15.95 -3.82
N ARG A 85 7.05 -17.05 -3.07
CA ARG A 85 8.14 -17.99 -2.85
C ARG A 85 8.73 -18.42 -4.20
N HIS A 86 10.04 -18.31 -4.35
CA HIS A 86 10.70 -18.83 -5.54
C HIS A 86 10.45 -20.34 -5.67
N PRO A 87 10.07 -20.88 -6.84
CA PRO A 87 9.67 -22.30 -6.98
C PRO A 87 10.74 -23.30 -6.55
N GLN A 88 12.01 -22.91 -6.60
CA GLN A 88 13.17 -23.76 -6.25
C GLN A 88 13.70 -23.48 -4.83
N GLU A 89 13.00 -22.67 -4.02
CA GLU A 89 13.42 -22.31 -2.66
C GLU A 89 13.27 -23.49 -1.69
N THR A 90 14.38 -23.95 -1.11
CA THR A 90 14.45 -25.11 -0.22
C THR A 90 14.41 -24.77 1.27
N ARG A 91 14.55 -23.49 1.65
CA ARG A 91 14.50 -23.04 3.05
C ARG A 91 13.20 -23.44 3.76
N ALA A 92 13.27 -23.55 5.09
CA ALA A 92 12.15 -23.95 5.94
C ALA A 92 10.95 -23.01 5.78
N VAL A 93 9.75 -23.52 6.05
CA VAL A 93 8.50 -22.76 5.92
C VAL A 93 7.92 -22.46 7.30
N ALA A 94 6.83 -21.69 7.37
CA ALA A 94 6.19 -21.39 8.65
C ALA A 94 5.75 -22.70 9.33
N ALA A 95 6.23 -22.92 10.56
CA ALA A 95 5.91 -24.13 11.33
C ALA A 95 4.63 -23.97 12.18
N SER A 96 4.09 -22.75 12.28
CA SER A 96 2.91 -22.43 13.08
C SER A 96 2.14 -21.24 12.49
N GLY A 97 0.93 -21.01 13.01
CA GLY A 97 0.03 -19.94 12.55
C GLY A 97 -0.80 -20.32 11.33
N GLU A 98 -1.59 -19.37 10.83
CA GLU A 98 -2.51 -19.60 9.71
C GLU A 98 -1.77 -19.93 8.40
N THR A 99 -0.60 -19.35 8.19
CA THR A 99 0.22 -19.60 7.00
C THR A 99 0.80 -21.02 6.96
N ALA A 100 0.94 -21.71 8.09
CA ALA A 100 1.38 -23.10 8.14
C ALA A 100 0.36 -24.08 7.50
N LYS A 101 -0.90 -23.66 7.34
CA LYS A 101 -1.96 -24.44 6.69
C LYS A 101 -1.88 -24.40 5.16
N LEU A 102 -1.10 -23.46 4.59
CA LEU A 102 -0.96 -23.31 3.14
C LEU A 102 -0.01 -24.35 2.56
N ALA A 103 -0.20 -24.70 1.29
CA ALA A 103 0.77 -25.53 0.57
C ALA A 103 2.13 -24.82 0.52
N ARG A 104 3.23 -25.59 0.49
CA ARG A 104 4.60 -25.06 0.62
C ARG A 104 4.90 -23.88 -0.32
N GLN A 105 4.40 -23.94 -1.55
CA GLN A 105 4.57 -22.92 -2.59
C GLN A 105 3.80 -21.62 -2.32
N ASP A 106 2.71 -21.70 -1.55
CA ASP A 106 1.84 -20.59 -1.19
C ASP A 106 2.21 -19.97 0.17
N GLN A 107 3.12 -20.63 0.92
CA GLN A 107 3.65 -20.08 2.15
C GLN A 107 4.60 -18.90 1.85
N PRO A 108 4.52 -17.81 2.63
CA PRO A 108 5.42 -16.68 2.47
C PRO A 108 6.86 -17.16 2.61
N CYS A 109 7.72 -16.62 1.76
CA CYS A 109 9.15 -16.86 1.83
C CYS A 109 9.68 -16.14 3.09
N PRO A 110 10.37 -16.82 4.03
CA PRO A 110 10.80 -16.19 5.29
C PRO A 110 11.82 -15.07 5.13
N SER A 111 12.40 -14.91 3.93
CA SER A 111 13.41 -13.91 3.57
C SER A 111 12.95 -13.03 2.41
N CYS A 112 11.65 -13.05 2.12
CA CYS A 112 10.95 -12.19 1.19
C CYS A 112 9.84 -11.47 2.00
#